data_AF-A0A816DAU5-F1
#
_entry.id   AF-A0A816DAU5-F1
#
_cell.length_a   1.000
_cell.length_b   1.000
_cell.length_c   1.000
_cell.angle_alpha   90.00
_cell.angle_beta   90.00
_cell.angle_gamma   90.00
#
_symmetry.space_group_name_H-M   'P 1'
#
loop_
_entity.id
_entity.type
_entity.pdbx_description
1 polymer ?
#
loop_
_entity_poly.entity_id
_entity_poly.type
_entity_poly.pdbx_seq_one_letter_code
_entity_poly.pdbx_strand_id
1 'polypeptide(L)' 'MRNPESKQVLMFSATLSKDIRPVCKKFMQDPMEIYIDNETKLTLHGLRQHYVKLRENEKNRKLIDLLDKLEFNQVVIFVK' A
#
# COMPACT_ATOMS: atom_id res chain seq x y z
N MET A 1 30.62 -8.44 0.89
CA MET A 1 30.14 -8.27 2.28
C MET A 1 29.19 -9.42 2.61
N ARG A 2 29.53 -10.27 3.59
CA ARG A 2 28.62 -11.31 4.09
C ARG A 2 27.80 -10.68 5.20
N ASN A 3 26.48 -10.77 5.12
CA ASN A 3 25.60 -10.29 6.19
C ASN A 3 25.79 -11.21 7.41
N PRO A 4 26.04 -10.70 8.63
CA PRO A 4 26.18 -11.54 9.83
C PRO A 4 24.98 -12.49 10.01
N GLU A 5 25.26 -13.75 10.34
CA GLU A 5 24.22 -14.76 10.56
C GLU A 5 23.40 -14.46 11.83
N SER A 6 24.07 -13.98 12.88
CA SER A 6 23.42 -13.45 14.08
C SER A 6 23.21 -11.95 13.94
N LYS A 7 21.94 -11.55 13.77
CA LYS A 7 21.51 -10.15 13.72
C LYS A 7 20.02 -10.06 14.05
N GLN A 8 19.60 -8.88 14.50
CA GLN A 8 18.19 -8.56 14.61
C GLN A 8 17.63 -8.21 13.23
N VAL A 9 16.49 -8.79 12.87
CA VAL A 9 15.77 -8.50 11.62
C VAL A 9 14.36 -8.05 11.97
N LEU A 10 13.96 -6.91 11.40
CA LEU A 10 12.63 -6.34 11.54
C LEU A 10 11.95 -6.30 10.17
N MET A 11 10.66 -6.62 10.12
CA MET A 11 9.85 -6.57 8.91
C MET A 11 8.57 -5.79 9.17
N PHE A 12 8.25 -4.83 8.30
CA PHE A 12 7.06 -4.00 8.37
C PHE A 12 6.29 -4.09 7.06
N SER A 13 4.98 -4.32 7.13
CA SER A 13 4.11 -4.28 5.96
C SER A 13 2.71 -3.82 6.34
N ALA A 14 2.09 -3.00 5.48
CA ALA A 14 0.68 -2.64 5.59
C ALA A 14 -0.24 -3.82 5.24
N THR A 15 0.22 -4.73 4.39
CA THR A 15 -0.52 -5.94 3.98
C THR A 15 0.41 -7.14 3.95
N LEU A 16 0.09 -8.20 4.69
CA LEU A 16 0.89 -9.43 4.69
C LEU A 16 0.00 -10.64 4.41
N SER A 17 0.01 -11.10 3.15
CA SER A 17 -0.72 -12.31 2.75
C SER A 17 -0.15 -13.55 3.43
N LYS A 18 -0.98 -14.58 3.61
CA LYS A 18 -0.58 -15.83 4.26
C LYS A 18 0.56 -16.54 3.52
N ASP A 19 0.59 -16.43 2.20
CA ASP A 19 1.57 -17.08 1.33
C ASP A 19 2.99 -16.52 1.47
N ILE A 20 3.11 -15.25 1.88
CA ILE A 20 4.41 -14.57 2.02
C ILE A 20 5.02 -14.84 3.42
N ARG A 21 4.22 -15.22 4.41
CA ARG A 21 4.67 -15.44 5.80
C ARG A 21 5.81 -16.46 5.94
N PRO A 22 5.81 -17.63 5.26
CA PRO A 22 6.91 -18.58 5.35
C PRO A 22 8.24 -17.99 4.85
N VAL A 23 8.18 -17.08 3.87
CA VAL A 23 9.37 -16.40 3.36
C VAL A 23 9.91 -15.44 4.42
N CYS A 24 9.06 -14.61 5.02
CA CYS A 24 9.46 -13.70 6.11
C CYS A 24 10.12 -14.45 7.27
N LYS A 25 9.56 -15.59 7.69
CA LYS A 25 10.09 -16.41 8.79
C LYS A 25 11.48 -17.00 8.51
N LYS A 26 11.87 -17.19 7.24
CA LYS A 26 13.24 -17.64 6.91
C LYS A 26 14.31 -16.59 7.19
N PHE A 27 13.93 -15.32 7.24
CA PHE A 27 14.85 -14.21 7.47
C PHE A 27 14.87 -13.74 8.94
N MET A 28 14.01 -14.29 9.78
CA MET A 28 13.88 -13.93 11.19
C MET A 28 14.08 -15.16 12.08
N GLN A 29 14.71 -14.97 13.25
CA GLN A 29 14.81 -16.01 14.27
C GLN A 29 13.80 -15.68 15.38
N ASP A 30 12.84 -16.57 15.61
CA ASP A 30 11.78 -16.44 16.62
C ASP A 30 11.16 -15.02 16.74
N PRO A 31 10.55 -14.48 15.66
CA PRO A 31 10.09 -13.09 15.65
C PRO A 31 8.86 -12.89 16.54
N MET A 32 8.81 -11.75 17.23
CA MET A 32 7.57 -11.22 17.78
C MET A 32 6.63 -10.80 16.62
N GLU A 33 5.45 -11.40 16.55
CA GLU A 33 4.47 -11.11 15.50
C GLU A 33 3.37 -10.17 16.02
N ILE A 34 3.30 -8.95 15.48
CA ILE A 34 2.27 -7.96 15.81
C ILE A 34 1.32 -7.84 14.62
N TYR A 35 0.08 -8.29 14.79
CA TYR A 35 -0.98 -8.17 13.79
C TYR A 35 -2.00 -7.12 14.23
N ILE A 36 -2.25 -6.15 13.34
CA ILE A 36 -3.35 -5.20 13.50
C ILE A 36 -4.48 -5.69 12.60
N ASP A 37 -5.18 -6.75 13.02
CA ASP A 37 -6.34 -7.26 12.30
C ASP A 37 -7.49 -6.28 12.46
N ASN A 38 -7.70 -5.48 11.41
CA ASN A 38 -8.92 -4.75 11.20
C ASN A 38 -9.13 -4.62 9.69
N GLU A 39 -9.72 -5.65 9.07
CA GLU A 39 -10.25 -5.55 7.71
C GLU A 39 -11.19 -4.33 7.56
N THR A 40 -11.79 -3.86 8.67
CA THR A 40 -12.64 -2.67 8.76
C THR A 40 -11.91 -1.35 9.07
N LYS A 41 -10.65 -1.35 9.54
CA LYS A 41 -9.85 -0.12 9.79
C LYS A 41 -8.78 0.13 8.74
N LEU A 42 -8.55 -0.81 7.82
CA LEU A 42 -7.70 -0.57 6.65
C LEU A 42 -8.31 0.44 5.68
N THR A 43 -9.64 0.62 5.71
CA THR A 43 -10.26 1.83 5.17
C THR A 43 -9.92 2.98 6.09
N LEU A 44 -8.89 3.75 5.73
CA LEU A 44 -8.50 4.98 6.39
C LEU A 44 -9.75 5.82 6.70
N HIS A 45 -10.09 5.95 7.99
CA HIS A 45 -11.23 6.77 8.43
C HIS A 45 -10.96 8.23 8.00
N GLY A 46 -11.70 8.71 7.00
CA GLY A 46 -11.48 10.02 6.37
C GLY A 46 -11.06 9.95 4.89
N LEU A 47 -10.68 8.79 4.39
CA LEU A 47 -10.41 8.58 2.97
C LEU A 47 -11.73 8.41 2.20
N ARG A 48 -12.05 9.39 1.36
CA ARG A 48 -13.17 9.31 0.41
C ARG A 48 -12.70 8.63 -0.87
N GLN A 49 -13.32 7.50 -1.21
CA GLN A 49 -12.98 6.72 -2.39
C GLN A 49 -14.12 6.82 -3.42
N HIS A 50 -13.76 7.17 -4.66
CA HIS A 50 -14.70 7.29 -5.78
C HIS A 50 -14.12 6.57 -7.00
N TYR A 51 -14.99 6.12 -7.91
CA TYR A 51 -14.57 5.55 -9.18
C TYR A 51 -15.33 6.22 -10.33
N VAL A 52 -14.68 6.28 -11.50
CA VAL A 52 -15.28 6.73 -12.75
C VAL A 52 -15.03 5.65 -13.78
N LYS A 53 -16.08 5.21 -14.48
CA LYS A 53 -15.97 4.28 -15.61
C LYS A 53 -15.85 5.07 -16.90
N LEU A 54 -14.77 4.88 -17.63
CA LEU A 54 -14.49 5.56 -18.89
C LEU A 54 -13.62 4.69 -19.81
N ARG A 55 -13.50 5.08 -21.08
CA ARG A 55 -12.56 4.47 -22.03
C ARG A 55 -11.16 5.05 -21.87
N GLU A 56 -10.15 4.33 -22.33
CA GLU A 56 -8.74 4.73 -22.16
C GLU A 56 -8.44 6.12 -22.76
N ASN A 57 -8.97 6.38 -23.95
CA ASN A 57 -8.80 7.64 -24.67
C ASN A 57 -9.49 8.84 -23.99
N GLU A 58 -10.36 8.61 -23.01
CA GLU A 58 -11.07 9.66 -22.26
C GLU A 58 -10.33 10.05 -20.97
N LYS A 59 -9.35 9.25 -20.53
CA LYS A 59 -8.66 9.43 -19.24
C LYS A 59 -7.99 10.79 -19.11
N ASN A 60 -7.23 11.21 -20.12
CA ASN A 60 -6.50 12.48 -20.06
C ASN A 60 -7.43 13.68 -19.92
N ARG A 61 -8.51 13.71 -20.71
CA ARG A 61 -9.51 14.78 -20.62
C ARG A 61 -10.20 14.78 -19.26
N LYS A 62 -10.57 13.60 -18.74
CA LYS A 62 -11.25 13.52 -17.45
C LYS A 62 -10.33 13.85 -16.28
N LEU A 63 -9.05 13.48 -16.36
CA LEU A 63 -8.04 13.82 -15.37
C LEU A 63 -7.83 15.32 -15.27
N ILE A 64 -7.66 16.02 -16.40
CA ILE A 64 -7.53 17.48 -16.44
C ILE A 64 -8.76 18.14 -15.80
N ASP A 65 -9.97 17.71 -16.20
CA ASP A 65 -11.22 18.20 -15.62
C ASP A 65 -11.30 18.02 -14.09
N LEU A 66 -10.72 16.95 -13.54
CA LEU A 66 -10.66 16.73 -12.09
C LEU A 66 -9.61 17.62 -11.41
N LEU A 67 -8.44 17.80 -12.04
CA LEU A 67 -7.37 18.64 -11.49
C LEU A 67 -7.78 20.12 -11.45
N ASP A 68 -8.57 20.59 -12.41
CA ASP A 68 -9.05 21.98 -12.45
C ASP A 68 -10.19 22.24 -11.44
N LYS A 69 -11.01 21.23 -11.15
CA LYS A 69 -12.20 21.37 -10.29
C LYS A 69 -11.95 21.09 -8.81
N LEU A 70 -10.94 20.27 -8.50
CA LEU A 70 -10.67 19.84 -7.14
C LEU A 70 -9.59 20.72 -6.52
N GLU A 71 -9.83 21.22 -5.31
CA GLU A 71 -8.81 21.88 -4.52
C GLU A 71 -8.00 20.84 -3.73
N PHE A 72 -6.68 20.82 -3.93
CA PHE A 72 -5.75 19.95 -3.22
C PHE A 72 -4.39 20.64 -3.07
N ASN A 73 -3.63 20.26 -2.03
CA ASN A 73 -2.26 20.76 -1.84
C ASN A 73 -1.28 20.11 -2.81
N GLN A 74 -1.34 18.77 -2.89
CA GLN A 74 -0.49 17.94 -3.75
C GLN A 74 -1.28 16.72 -4.20
N VAL A 75 -0.95 16.20 -5.39
CA VAL A 75 -1.61 15.05 -6.02
C VAL A 75 -0.57 14.04 -6.47
N VAL A 76 -0.89 12.75 -6.32
CA VAL A 76 -0.11 11.62 -6.85
C VAL A 76 -0.96 10.86 -7.85
N ILE A 77 -0.43 10.65 -9.05
CA ILE A 77 -1.12 9.93 -10.14
C ILE A 77 -0.31 8.67 -10.44
N PHE A 78 -0.92 7.51 -10.19
CA PHE A 78 -0.32 6.21 -10.51
C PHE A 78 -0.71 5.83 -11.95
N VAL A 79 0.30 5.58 -12.79
CA VAL A 79 0.15 5.04 -14.15
C VAL A 79 0.60 3.57 -14.18
N LYS A 80 0.31 2.85 -15.26
CA LYS A 80 0.77 1.47 -15.47
C LYS A 80 2.11 1.43 -16.18
#